data_AF-A0AAD8LZ19-F1
#
_entry.id   AF-A0AAD8LZ19-F1
#
_cell.length_a   1.000
_cell.length_b   1.000
_cell.length_c   1.000
_cell.angle_alpha   90.00
_cell.angle_beta   90.00
_cell.angle_gamma   90.00
#
_symmetry.space_group_name_H-M   'P 1'
#
loop_
_entity.id
_entity.type
_entity.pdbx_description
1 polymer ?
#
loop_
_entity_poly.entity_id
_entity_poly.type
_entity_poly.pdbx_seq_one_letter_code
_entity_poly.pdbx_strand_id
1 'polypeptide(L)'
;MFLLTRTKRIGNACMAEAGSARAMVLLIVKCWKGNRNVGIEEEFRVLHLTWKPSLDNIEMVKENFELIESILWILQVDHKANNTYVVVKHFAILVLKTITEVASSSLLERFQNNFFYVIVKMLRDYCTMFEQATKTVVHVLLNVVPWGRNRIKIVEANVVFELIELELGHPAGIAIVSKKILRVSPVTDDRAVHLLTSIARHSATEEVLVEMLNVGDVAKLCMVIQADSEDNSKKKAREILKLHNNAWSNSPCIADYLFTKFAGN
;
A
#
# COMPACT_ATOMS: atom_id res chain seq x y z
N MET A 1 -29.54 -36.45 17.91
CA MET A 1 -29.20 -35.70 19.15
C MET A 1 -27.81 -35.05 19.11
N PHE A 2 -26.80 -35.63 18.44
CA PHE A 2 -25.43 -35.07 18.35
C PHE A 2 -25.27 -33.77 17.52
N LEU A 3 -26.11 -33.54 16.49
CA LEU A 3 -26.01 -32.33 15.66
C LEU A 3 -26.56 -31.07 16.37
N LEU A 4 -27.56 -31.22 17.24
CA LEU A 4 -28.16 -30.13 18.01
C LEU A 4 -27.27 -29.67 19.17
N THR A 5 -26.55 -30.59 19.82
CA THR A 5 -25.60 -30.23 20.88
C THR A 5 -24.36 -29.55 20.31
N ARG A 6 -23.88 -29.97 19.13
CA ARG A 6 -22.75 -29.33 18.45
C ARG A 6 -23.08 -27.91 17.95
N THR A 7 -24.24 -27.73 17.32
CA THR A 7 -24.72 -26.39 16.88
C THR A 7 -25.01 -25.46 18.05
N LYS A 8 -25.60 -25.95 19.14
CA LYS A 8 -25.82 -25.15 20.37
C LYS A 8 -24.50 -24.75 21.05
N ARG A 9 -23.49 -25.62 21.05
CA ARG A 9 -22.17 -25.32 21.62
C ARG A 9 -21.38 -24.33 20.77
N ILE A 10 -21.46 -24.44 19.44
CA ILE A 10 -20.91 -23.46 18.49
C ILE A 10 -21.63 -22.12 18.65
N GLY A 11 -22.96 -22.12 18.73
CA GLY A 11 -23.76 -20.91 18.97
C GLY A 11 -23.40 -20.20 20.27
N ASN A 12 -23.22 -20.93 21.37
CA ASN A 12 -22.82 -20.34 22.66
C ASN A 12 -21.38 -19.82 22.65
N ALA A 13 -20.44 -20.50 21.97
CA ALA A 13 -19.09 -20.01 21.79
C ALA A 13 -19.06 -18.73 20.93
N CYS A 14 -19.81 -18.71 19.82
CA CYS A 14 -19.94 -17.53 18.97
C CYS A 14 -20.63 -16.36 19.68
N MET A 15 -21.61 -16.61 20.55
CA MET A 15 -22.25 -15.56 21.36
C MET A 15 -21.30 -14.99 22.43
N ALA A 16 -20.48 -15.84 23.07
CA ALA A 16 -19.45 -15.37 23.99
C ALA A 16 -18.35 -14.58 23.26
N GLU A 17 -17.94 -15.01 22.07
CA GLU A 17 -17.00 -14.30 21.20
C GLU A 17 -17.56 -12.95 20.73
N ALA A 18 -18.83 -12.89 20.31
CA ALA A 18 -19.50 -11.65 19.90
C ALA A 18 -19.66 -10.67 21.08
N GLY A 19 -19.98 -11.19 22.27
CA GLY A 19 -20.00 -10.41 23.51
C GLY A 19 -18.63 -9.82 23.86
N SER A 20 -17.56 -10.59 23.64
CA SER A 20 -16.17 -10.15 23.84
C SER A 20 -15.79 -9.03 22.86
N ALA A 21 -16.07 -9.20 21.56
CA ALA A 21 -15.77 -8.19 20.55
C ALA A 21 -16.46 -6.85 20.84
N ARG A 22 -17.75 -6.88 21.21
CA ARG A 22 -18.49 -5.68 21.59
C ARG A 22 -17.91 -4.98 22.82
N ALA A 23 -17.52 -5.74 23.84
CA ALA A 23 -16.87 -5.18 25.03
C ALA A 23 -15.54 -4.50 24.68
N MET A 24 -14.71 -5.14 23.83
CA MET A 24 -13.44 -4.57 23.39
C MET A 24 -13.63 -3.29 22.58
N VAL A 25 -14.62 -3.21 21.68
CA VAL A 25 -14.96 -1.98 20.95
C VAL A 25 -15.27 -0.83 21.92
N LEU A 26 -16.09 -1.06 22.93
CA LEU A 26 -16.44 -0.04 23.92
C LEU A 26 -15.22 0.43 24.73
N LEU A 27 -14.33 -0.50 25.10
CA LEU A 27 -13.09 -0.17 25.80
C LEU A 27 -12.15 0.67 24.94
N ILE A 28 -11.92 0.28 23.70
CA ILE A 28 -11.05 1.02 22.77
C ILE A 28 -11.58 2.44 22.52
N VAL A 29 -12.89 2.60 22.28
CA VAL A 29 -13.52 3.92 22.12
C VAL A 29 -13.37 4.75 23.40
N LYS A 30 -13.51 4.13 24.59
CA LYS A 30 -13.29 4.81 25.88
C LYS A 30 -11.82 5.18 26.10
N CYS A 31 -10.88 4.38 25.62
CA CYS A 31 -9.44 4.66 25.69
C CYS A 31 -9.08 5.82 24.76
N TRP A 32 -9.59 5.84 23.53
CA TRP A 32 -9.46 6.97 22.60
C TRP A 32 -10.01 8.27 23.19
N LYS A 33 -11.28 8.27 23.65
CA LYS A 33 -11.90 9.46 24.27
C LYS A 33 -11.16 9.95 25.52
N GLY A 34 -10.53 9.05 26.25
CA GLY A 34 -9.74 9.35 27.44
C GLY A 34 -8.25 9.56 27.19
N ASN A 35 -7.79 9.53 25.93
CA ASN A 35 -6.37 9.55 25.54
C ASN A 35 -5.49 8.57 26.35
N ARG A 36 -6.04 7.39 26.68
CA ARG A 36 -5.32 6.34 27.43
C ARG A 36 -4.68 5.36 26.45
N ASN A 37 -3.40 5.08 26.66
CA ASN A 37 -2.61 4.15 25.85
C ASN A 37 -2.11 2.93 26.64
N VAL A 38 -2.38 2.86 27.95
CA VAL A 38 -1.99 1.71 28.79
C VAL A 38 -2.91 0.52 28.48
N GLY A 39 -2.34 -0.62 28.14
CA GLY A 39 -3.07 -1.87 27.86
C GLY A 39 -3.72 -1.93 26.47
N ILE A 40 -3.60 -0.88 25.66
CA ILE A 40 -4.25 -0.77 24.35
C ILE A 40 -3.79 -1.85 23.36
N GLU A 41 -2.57 -2.35 23.49
CA GLU A 41 -2.08 -3.47 22.68
C GLU A 41 -2.95 -4.71 22.87
N GLU A 42 -3.26 -5.06 24.13
CA GLU A 42 -4.05 -6.24 24.45
C GLU A 42 -5.51 -6.05 24.01
N GLU A 43 -6.06 -4.85 24.16
CA GLU A 43 -7.40 -4.52 23.68
C GLU A 43 -7.53 -4.75 22.17
N PHE A 44 -6.57 -4.26 21.38
CA PHE A 44 -6.54 -4.47 19.92
C PHE A 44 -6.26 -5.91 19.53
N ARG A 45 -5.38 -6.61 20.26
CA ARG A 45 -5.07 -8.03 20.04
C ARG A 45 -6.32 -8.90 20.28
N VAL A 46 -7.00 -8.72 21.40
CA VAL A 46 -8.24 -9.45 21.72
C VAL A 46 -9.35 -9.09 20.73
N LEU A 47 -9.49 -7.81 20.38
CA LEU A 47 -10.45 -7.41 19.35
C LEU A 47 -10.15 -8.13 18.04
N HIS A 48 -8.91 -8.12 17.54
CA HIS A 48 -8.54 -8.82 16.32
C HIS A 48 -8.89 -10.33 16.36
N LEU A 49 -8.61 -11.01 17.47
CA LEU A 49 -8.89 -12.45 17.61
C LEU A 49 -10.39 -12.78 17.69
N THR A 50 -11.18 -11.86 18.24
CA THR A 50 -12.63 -12.01 18.41
C THR A 50 -13.42 -11.45 17.23
N TRP A 51 -12.79 -10.60 16.41
CA TRP A 51 -13.40 -9.97 15.26
C TRP A 51 -13.53 -10.94 14.08
N LYS A 52 -14.66 -11.65 14.05
CA LYS A 52 -15.07 -12.48 12.92
C LYS A 52 -16.25 -11.81 12.21
N PRO A 53 -16.33 -11.86 10.87
CA PRO A 53 -17.48 -11.35 10.14
C PRO A 53 -18.73 -12.18 10.47
N SER A 54 -19.45 -11.76 11.51
CA SER A 54 -20.73 -12.29 11.97
C SER A 54 -21.79 -11.20 11.86
N LEU A 55 -23.08 -11.57 11.81
CA LEU A 55 -24.17 -10.59 11.74
C LEU A 55 -24.07 -9.52 12.84
N ASP A 56 -23.82 -9.94 14.08
CA ASP A 56 -23.69 -9.05 15.24
C ASP A 56 -22.53 -8.05 15.06
N ASN A 57 -21.38 -8.51 14.58
CA ASN A 57 -20.21 -7.66 14.38
C ASN A 57 -20.42 -6.71 13.19
N ILE A 58 -21.04 -7.17 12.11
CA ILE A 58 -21.38 -6.34 10.94
C ILE A 58 -22.34 -5.22 11.34
N GLU A 59 -23.40 -5.55 12.08
CA GLU A 59 -24.36 -4.58 12.57
C GLU A 59 -23.70 -3.56 13.50
N MET A 60 -22.74 -4.01 14.32
CA MET A 60 -21.97 -3.14 15.21
C MET A 60 -21.08 -2.14 14.47
N VAL A 61 -20.63 -2.41 13.24
CA VAL A 61 -19.82 -1.45 12.47
C VAL A 61 -20.62 -0.58 11.53
N LYS A 62 -21.81 -1.00 11.11
CA LYS A 62 -22.60 -0.37 10.03
C LYS A 62 -22.73 1.16 10.16
N GLU A 63 -22.75 1.69 11.39
CA GLU A 63 -22.78 3.13 11.67
C GLU A 63 -21.80 3.55 12.80
N ASN A 64 -20.80 2.74 13.12
CA ASN A 64 -19.89 3.00 14.24
C ASN A 64 -18.62 3.74 13.81
N PHE A 65 -18.81 5.03 13.52
CA PHE A 65 -17.71 5.94 13.20
C PHE A 65 -16.73 6.10 14.37
N GLU A 66 -17.19 6.00 15.63
CA GLU A 66 -16.31 6.14 16.80
C GLU A 66 -15.24 5.04 16.85
N LEU A 67 -15.61 3.80 16.49
CA LEU A 67 -14.63 2.72 16.38
C LEU A 67 -13.59 3.03 15.30
N ILE A 68 -14.02 3.48 14.11
CA ILE A 68 -13.09 3.82 13.02
C ILE A 68 -12.17 4.97 13.44
N GLU A 69 -12.70 6.04 14.03
CA GLU A 69 -11.88 7.18 14.52
C GLU A 69 -10.91 6.75 15.61
N SER A 70 -11.31 5.85 16.52
CA SER A 70 -10.40 5.30 17.53
C SER A 70 -9.26 4.47 16.93
N ILE A 71 -9.52 3.75 15.83
CA ILE A 71 -8.50 3.01 15.07
C ILE A 71 -7.57 3.99 14.34
N LEU A 72 -8.13 4.98 13.66
CA LEU A 72 -7.34 5.99 12.94
C LEU A 72 -6.44 6.79 13.90
N TRP A 73 -6.93 7.07 15.12
CA TRP A 73 -6.13 7.71 16.16
C TRP A 73 -4.89 6.88 16.51
N ILE A 74 -5.03 5.58 16.80
CA ILE A 74 -3.89 4.76 17.21
C ILE A 74 -2.87 4.55 16.08
N LEU A 75 -3.34 4.47 14.84
CA LEU A 75 -2.49 4.37 13.65
C LEU A 75 -1.63 5.63 13.46
N GLN A 76 -2.14 6.80 13.85
CA GLN A 76 -1.46 8.07 13.72
C GLN A 76 -0.46 8.39 14.85
N VAL A 77 -0.50 7.70 15.99
CA VAL A 77 0.40 8.00 17.11
C VAL A 77 1.87 7.88 16.69
N ASP A 78 2.63 8.98 16.84
CA ASP A 78 4.05 9.06 16.48
C ASP A 78 4.95 8.67 17.65
N HIS A 79 5.43 7.43 17.66
CA HIS A 79 6.48 6.99 18.59
C HIS A 79 7.52 6.15 17.86
N LYS A 80 8.49 6.81 17.23
CA LYS A 80 9.60 6.20 16.48
C LYS A 80 10.57 5.35 17.34
N ALA A 81 10.31 5.15 18.62
CA ALA A 81 11.24 4.51 19.56
C ALA A 81 10.65 3.40 20.46
N ASN A 82 9.38 2.99 20.26
CA ASN A 82 8.74 1.97 21.12
C ASN A 82 8.10 0.84 20.30
N ASN A 83 8.67 -0.37 20.42
CA ASN A 83 8.20 -1.58 19.74
C ASN A 83 6.73 -1.95 20.08
N THR A 84 6.24 -1.60 21.27
CA THR A 84 4.83 -1.83 21.68
C THR A 84 3.86 -1.18 20.71
N TYR A 85 4.13 0.04 20.23
CA TYR A 85 3.23 0.74 19.32
C TYR A 85 3.21 0.13 17.92
N VAL A 86 4.31 -0.48 17.47
CA VAL A 86 4.35 -1.19 16.18
C VAL A 86 3.37 -2.36 16.20
N VAL A 87 3.33 -3.11 17.30
CA VAL A 87 2.41 -4.25 17.48
C VAL A 87 0.96 -3.79 17.57
N VAL A 88 0.68 -2.72 18.32
CA VAL A 88 -0.68 -2.15 18.40
C VAL A 88 -1.17 -1.72 17.01
N LYS A 89 -0.33 -1.02 16.24
CA LYS A 89 -0.65 -0.58 14.88
C LYS A 89 -0.93 -1.75 13.94
N HIS A 90 -0.22 -2.87 14.10
CA HIS A 90 -0.46 -4.09 13.35
C HIS A 90 -1.88 -4.63 13.57
N PHE A 91 -2.27 -4.83 14.83
CA PHE A 91 -3.60 -5.32 15.14
C PHE A 91 -4.69 -4.31 14.75
N ALA A 92 -4.43 -3.02 14.93
CA ALA A 92 -5.35 -1.96 14.53
C ALA A 92 -5.62 -1.94 13.01
N ILE A 93 -4.59 -2.08 12.17
CA ILE A 93 -4.79 -2.12 10.71
C ILE A 93 -5.46 -3.43 10.26
N LEU A 94 -5.20 -4.56 10.93
CA LEU A 94 -5.90 -5.82 10.68
C LEU A 94 -7.39 -5.72 10.99
N VAL A 95 -7.75 -5.10 12.11
CA VAL A 95 -9.15 -4.82 12.47
C VAL A 95 -9.77 -3.84 11.46
N LEU A 96 -9.05 -2.79 11.05
CA LEU A 96 -9.55 -1.86 10.04
C LEU A 96 -9.83 -2.57 8.71
N LYS A 97 -8.94 -3.48 8.28
CA LYS A 97 -9.14 -4.31 7.10
C LYS A 97 -10.45 -5.07 7.17
N THR A 98 -10.66 -5.85 8.24
CA THR A 98 -11.88 -6.66 8.39
C THR A 98 -13.13 -5.80 8.51
N ILE A 99 -13.04 -4.60 9.11
CA ILE A 99 -14.13 -3.62 9.13
C ILE A 99 -14.47 -3.16 7.71
N THR A 100 -13.48 -2.75 6.91
CA THR A 100 -13.72 -2.25 5.55
C THR A 100 -14.27 -3.32 4.60
N GLU A 101 -13.99 -4.60 4.85
CA GLU A 101 -14.53 -5.72 4.07
C GLU A 101 -16.04 -5.91 4.27
N VAL A 102 -16.58 -5.55 5.44
CA VAL A 102 -17.98 -5.79 5.80
C VAL A 102 -18.80 -4.51 6.00
N ALA A 103 -18.16 -3.35 5.96
CA ALA A 103 -18.82 -2.05 6.09
C ALA A 103 -19.83 -1.82 4.95
N SER A 104 -20.91 -1.12 5.28
CA SER A 104 -21.88 -0.69 4.27
C SER A 104 -21.26 0.34 3.31
N SER A 105 -21.79 0.39 2.08
CA SER A 105 -21.45 1.44 1.12
C SER A 105 -21.64 2.85 1.70
N SER A 106 -22.71 3.06 2.46
CA SER A 106 -23.02 4.33 3.12
C SER A 106 -21.91 4.78 4.08
N LEU A 107 -21.32 3.85 4.82
CA LEU A 107 -20.23 4.11 5.75
C LEU A 107 -18.93 4.41 4.99
N LEU A 108 -18.60 3.58 4.01
CA LEU A 108 -17.36 3.71 3.22
C LEU A 108 -17.30 5.00 2.41
N GLU A 109 -18.44 5.47 1.87
CA GLU A 109 -18.54 6.75 1.16
C GLU A 109 -18.35 7.98 2.07
N ARG A 110 -18.55 7.82 3.38
CA ARG A 110 -18.49 8.88 4.39
C ARG A 110 -17.11 8.99 5.05
N PHE A 111 -16.14 8.17 4.66
CA PHE A 111 -14.77 8.25 5.18
C PHE A 111 -14.18 9.63 4.91
N GLN A 112 -13.62 10.25 5.94
CA GLN A 112 -13.09 11.61 5.89
C GLN A 112 -11.67 11.65 5.34
N ASN A 113 -11.18 12.83 4.98
CA ASN A 113 -9.82 13.00 4.44
C ASN A 113 -8.75 12.47 5.39
N ASN A 114 -8.96 12.62 6.70
CA ASN A 114 -8.12 12.06 7.77
C ASN A 114 -7.79 10.58 7.54
N PHE A 115 -8.78 9.77 7.16
CA PHE A 115 -8.58 8.35 6.85
C PHE A 115 -7.48 8.15 5.81
N PHE A 116 -7.53 8.88 4.69
CA PHE A 116 -6.56 8.72 3.60
C PHE A 116 -5.18 9.25 3.97
N TYR A 117 -5.09 10.31 4.77
CA TYR A 117 -3.83 10.77 5.34
C TYR A 117 -3.20 9.71 6.27
N VAL A 118 -4.00 9.01 7.07
CA VAL A 118 -3.53 7.88 7.89
C VAL A 118 -2.99 6.76 7.01
N ILE A 119 -3.70 6.40 5.93
CA ILE A 119 -3.24 5.35 5.00
C ILE A 119 -1.89 5.73 4.39
N VAL A 120 -1.71 6.97 3.91
CA VAL A 120 -0.43 7.47 3.41
C VAL A 120 0.67 7.37 4.46
N LYS A 121 0.40 7.81 5.70
CA LYS A 121 1.36 7.72 6.81
C LYS A 121 1.77 6.27 7.08
N MET A 122 0.81 5.33 7.03
CA MET A 122 1.08 3.90 7.21
C MET A 122 1.92 3.32 6.08
N LEU A 123 1.65 3.71 4.82
CA LEU A 123 2.47 3.30 3.66
C LEU A 123 3.92 3.76 3.80
N ARG A 124 4.15 4.96 4.32
CA ARG A 124 5.48 5.55 4.46
C ARG A 124 6.26 5.00 5.65
N ASP A 125 5.63 4.95 6.83
CA ASP A 125 6.35 4.73 8.09
C ASP A 125 6.24 3.30 8.63
N TYR A 126 5.16 2.57 8.29
CA TYR A 126 4.86 1.27 8.89
C TYR A 126 5.14 0.10 7.94
N CYS A 127 4.84 0.25 6.65
CA CYS A 127 5.02 -0.81 5.64
C CYS A 127 6.49 -1.23 5.45
N THR A 128 7.45 -0.35 5.74
CA THR A 128 8.88 -0.66 5.71
C THR A 128 9.32 -1.61 6.83
N MET A 129 8.51 -1.77 7.87
CA MET A 129 8.87 -2.53 9.07
C MET A 129 8.32 -3.96 9.12
N PHE A 130 7.30 -4.29 8.31
CA PHE A 130 6.63 -5.60 8.36
C PHE A 130 6.15 -6.03 6.97
N GLU A 131 6.59 -7.19 6.50
CA GLU A 131 6.32 -7.68 5.12
C GLU A 131 4.82 -7.75 4.79
N GLN A 132 3.97 -8.16 5.75
CA GLN A 132 2.52 -8.28 5.53
C GLN A 132 1.76 -6.96 5.78
N ALA A 133 2.40 -5.91 6.28
CA ALA A 133 1.76 -4.64 6.54
C ALA A 133 1.30 -3.98 5.23
N THR A 134 2.19 -3.96 4.23
CA THR A 134 1.91 -3.44 2.89
C THR A 134 0.65 -4.07 2.31
N LYS A 135 0.57 -5.40 2.33
CA LYS A 135 -0.60 -6.14 1.83
C LYS A 135 -1.88 -5.74 2.55
N THR A 136 -1.81 -5.55 3.86
CA THR A 136 -2.98 -5.21 4.70
C THR A 136 -3.46 -3.79 4.43
N VAL A 137 -2.54 -2.82 4.40
CA VAL A 137 -2.85 -1.40 4.13
C VAL A 137 -3.40 -1.23 2.72
N VAL A 138 -2.80 -1.89 1.72
CA VAL A 138 -3.30 -1.87 0.33
C VAL A 138 -4.68 -2.52 0.24
N HIS A 139 -4.95 -3.60 0.98
CA HIS A 139 -6.27 -4.21 1.01
C HIS A 139 -7.33 -3.26 1.56
N VAL A 140 -7.04 -2.56 2.66
CA VAL A 140 -7.93 -1.51 3.22
C VAL A 140 -8.23 -0.46 2.16
N LEU A 141 -7.21 -0.02 1.42
CA LEU A 141 -7.38 0.95 0.34
C LEU A 141 -8.26 0.41 -0.80
N LEU A 142 -8.07 -0.85 -1.22
CA LEU A 142 -8.86 -1.49 -2.28
C LEU A 142 -10.35 -1.59 -1.92
N ASN A 143 -10.70 -1.74 -0.64
CA ASN A 143 -12.10 -1.75 -0.21
C ASN A 143 -12.77 -0.37 -0.28
N VAL A 144 -12.00 0.72 -0.20
CA VAL A 144 -12.54 2.09 -0.19
C VAL A 144 -12.48 2.80 -1.55
N VAL A 145 -11.60 2.38 -2.46
CA VAL A 145 -11.41 2.95 -3.83
C VAL A 145 -12.65 2.86 -4.73
N PRO A 146 -13.49 1.80 -4.70
CA PRO A 146 -14.63 1.68 -5.60
C PRO A 146 -15.63 2.83 -5.47
N TRP A 147 -15.71 3.47 -4.30
CA TRP A 147 -16.63 4.55 -3.99
C TRP A 147 -16.16 5.88 -4.59
N GLY A 148 -16.93 6.43 -5.53
CA GLY A 148 -16.53 7.59 -6.34
C GLY A 148 -16.07 8.81 -5.52
N ARG A 149 -16.75 9.13 -4.41
CA ARG A 149 -16.37 10.24 -3.51
C ARG A 149 -14.98 10.07 -2.88
N ASN A 150 -14.55 8.83 -2.68
CA ASN A 150 -13.24 8.54 -2.10
C ASN A 150 -12.12 8.75 -3.11
N ARG A 151 -12.37 8.59 -4.42
CA ARG A 151 -11.34 8.77 -5.46
C ARG A 151 -10.73 10.17 -5.45
N ILE A 152 -11.55 11.19 -5.25
CA ILE A 152 -11.09 12.59 -5.15
C ILE A 152 -10.16 12.74 -3.93
N LYS A 153 -10.59 12.24 -2.77
CA LYS A 153 -9.82 12.30 -1.52
C LYS A 153 -8.51 11.52 -1.59
N ILE A 154 -8.51 10.36 -2.27
CA ILE A 154 -7.33 9.53 -2.50
C ILE A 154 -6.28 10.28 -3.33
N VAL A 155 -6.73 11.01 -4.35
CA VAL A 155 -5.84 11.85 -5.18
C VAL A 155 -5.31 13.02 -4.36
N GLU A 156 -6.18 13.74 -3.65
CA GLU A 156 -5.79 14.90 -2.81
C GLU A 156 -4.83 14.51 -1.67
N ALA A 157 -4.97 13.31 -1.11
CA ALA A 157 -4.09 12.79 -0.08
C ALA A 157 -2.75 12.23 -0.63
N ASN A 158 -2.50 12.31 -1.95
CA ASN A 158 -1.30 11.79 -2.62
C ASN A 158 -1.07 10.28 -2.48
N VAL A 159 -2.12 9.50 -2.23
CA VAL A 159 -2.02 8.04 -2.07
C VAL A 159 -1.42 7.38 -3.32
N VAL A 160 -1.74 7.90 -4.51
CA VAL A 160 -1.21 7.38 -5.78
C VAL A 160 0.31 7.48 -5.83
N PHE A 161 0.87 8.59 -5.36
CA PHE A 161 2.32 8.79 -5.30
C PHE A 161 2.97 7.78 -4.35
N GLU A 162 2.40 7.58 -3.17
CA GLU A 162 2.94 6.62 -2.19
C GLU A 162 2.84 5.16 -2.66
N LEU A 163 1.78 4.79 -3.38
CA LEU A 163 1.67 3.46 -3.98
C LEU A 163 2.71 3.24 -5.07
N ILE A 164 3.02 4.29 -5.85
CA ILE A 164 4.09 4.24 -6.83
C ILE A 164 5.42 4.03 -6.10
N GLU A 165 5.78 4.87 -5.14
CA GLU A 165 7.04 4.72 -4.37
C GLU A 165 7.15 3.36 -3.68
N LEU A 166 6.06 2.87 -3.09
CA LEU A 166 6.01 1.55 -2.45
C LEU A 166 6.27 0.41 -3.43
N GLU A 167 5.63 0.44 -4.60
CA GLU A 167 5.85 -0.55 -5.65
C GLU A 167 7.30 -0.48 -6.15
N LEU A 168 7.83 0.73 -6.32
CA LEU A 168 9.19 0.97 -6.81
C LEU A 168 10.28 0.55 -5.80
N GLY A 169 9.97 0.53 -4.49
CA GLY A 169 10.86 -0.03 -3.47
C GLY A 169 10.96 -1.55 -3.48
N HIS A 170 10.08 -2.24 -4.22
CA HIS A 170 10.12 -3.69 -4.40
C HIS A 170 10.83 -4.01 -5.74
N PRO A 171 11.77 -4.97 -5.80
CA PRO A 171 12.45 -5.33 -7.05
C PRO A 171 11.49 -5.67 -8.20
N ALA A 172 10.38 -6.36 -7.89
CA ALA A 172 9.35 -6.67 -8.88
C ALA A 172 8.60 -5.42 -9.43
N GLY A 173 8.58 -4.30 -8.72
CA GLY A 173 7.93 -3.08 -9.20
C GLY A 173 8.68 -2.44 -10.37
N ILE A 174 10.01 -2.42 -10.30
CA ILE A 174 10.86 -2.04 -11.44
C ILE A 174 10.56 -2.98 -12.62
N ALA A 175 10.50 -4.30 -12.39
CA ALA A 175 10.17 -5.27 -13.42
C ALA A 175 8.78 -5.04 -14.05
N ILE A 176 7.76 -4.67 -13.26
CA ILE A 176 6.39 -4.40 -13.73
C ILE A 176 6.35 -3.15 -14.60
N VAL A 177 6.95 -2.04 -14.17
CA VAL A 177 7.04 -0.80 -14.96
C VAL A 177 7.79 -1.07 -16.26
N SER A 178 8.93 -1.75 -16.14
CA SER A 178 9.77 -2.16 -17.27
C SER A 178 9.01 -2.99 -18.30
N LYS A 179 8.16 -3.92 -17.87
CA LYS A 179 7.38 -4.81 -18.76
C LYS A 179 6.33 -4.06 -19.59
N LYS A 180 5.95 -2.83 -19.22
CA LYS A 180 4.92 -2.06 -19.92
C LYS A 180 5.48 -1.22 -21.07
N ILE A 181 6.78 -0.91 -21.05
CA ILE A 181 7.46 -0.11 -22.07
C ILE A 181 7.40 -0.81 -23.43
N LEU A 182 6.96 -0.07 -24.46
CA LEU A 182 6.81 -0.49 -25.86
C LEU A 182 5.84 -1.66 -26.07
N ARG A 183 4.95 -1.93 -25.10
CA ARG A 183 4.03 -3.09 -25.13
C ARG A 183 2.56 -2.70 -25.19
N VAL A 184 2.21 -1.47 -24.84
CA VAL A 184 0.80 -1.06 -24.62
C VAL A 184 0.41 0.13 -25.50
N SER A 185 0.95 1.32 -25.24
CA SER A 185 0.63 2.54 -25.97
C SER A 185 1.67 3.64 -25.71
N PRO A 186 1.81 4.65 -26.60
CA PRO A 186 2.74 5.76 -26.41
C PRO A 186 2.54 6.52 -25.08
N VAL A 187 1.29 6.74 -24.67
CA VAL A 187 0.95 7.38 -23.39
C VAL A 187 1.41 6.54 -22.19
N THR A 188 1.34 5.21 -22.31
CA THR A 188 1.83 4.30 -21.27
C THR A 188 3.35 4.30 -21.24
N ASP A 189 4.00 4.40 -22.39
CA ASP A 189 5.46 4.47 -22.51
C ASP A 189 6.00 5.76 -21.88
N ASP A 190 5.39 6.93 -22.12
CA ASP A 190 5.85 8.18 -21.48
C ASP A 190 5.72 8.11 -19.94
N ARG A 191 4.62 7.54 -19.43
CA ARG A 191 4.44 7.35 -17.99
C ARG A 191 5.44 6.36 -17.42
N ALA A 192 5.66 5.22 -18.07
CA ALA A 192 6.63 4.22 -17.61
C ALA A 192 8.07 4.77 -17.62
N VAL A 193 8.45 5.49 -18.68
CA VAL A 193 9.76 6.16 -18.77
C VAL A 193 9.87 7.26 -17.72
N HIS A 194 8.80 8.01 -17.46
CA HIS A 194 8.79 9.01 -16.37
C HIS A 194 9.01 8.36 -15.01
N LEU A 195 8.36 7.23 -14.71
CA LEU A 195 8.59 6.48 -13.47
C LEU A 195 10.04 6.01 -13.36
N LEU A 196 10.59 5.37 -14.41
CA LEU A 196 12.01 4.99 -14.43
C LEU A 196 12.95 6.19 -14.27
N THR A 197 12.57 7.36 -14.79
CA THR A 197 13.34 8.61 -14.61
C THR A 197 13.38 9.02 -13.14
N SER A 198 12.23 9.00 -12.46
CA SER A 198 12.15 9.33 -11.04
C SER A 198 12.98 8.38 -10.20
N ILE A 199 12.90 7.06 -10.45
CA ILE A 199 13.71 6.04 -9.76
C ILE A 199 15.20 6.33 -9.95
N ALA A 200 15.62 6.47 -11.20
CA ALA A 200 17.02 6.69 -11.54
C ALA A 200 17.55 8.00 -10.93
N ARG A 201 16.72 9.02 -10.72
CA ARG A 201 17.19 10.30 -10.15
C ARG A 201 17.17 10.35 -8.64
N HIS A 202 16.16 9.75 -8.01
CA HIS A 202 15.87 9.96 -6.60
C HIS A 202 16.15 8.74 -5.73
N SER A 203 16.18 7.54 -6.31
CA SER A 203 16.22 6.26 -5.58
C SER A 203 17.31 5.32 -6.10
N ALA A 204 18.31 5.84 -6.82
CA ALA A 204 19.37 5.03 -7.45
C ALA A 204 20.44 4.54 -6.46
N THR A 205 20.12 3.49 -5.70
CA THR A 205 21.12 2.69 -4.97
C THR A 205 21.77 1.67 -5.91
N GLU A 206 22.87 1.04 -5.49
CA GLU A 206 23.55 0.01 -6.29
C GLU A 206 22.62 -1.18 -6.58
N GLU A 207 21.84 -1.61 -5.58
CA GLU A 207 20.86 -2.70 -5.72
C GLU A 207 19.76 -2.33 -6.72
N VAL A 208 19.26 -1.10 -6.68
CA VAL A 208 18.24 -0.62 -7.62
C VAL A 208 18.79 -0.58 -9.05
N LEU A 209 20.02 -0.08 -9.24
CA LEU A 209 20.64 -0.01 -10.56
C LEU A 209 20.95 -1.40 -11.15
N VAL A 210 21.35 -2.36 -10.30
CA VAL A 210 21.52 -3.77 -10.68
C VAL A 210 20.18 -4.40 -11.06
N GLU A 211 19.12 -4.15 -10.30
CA GLU A 211 17.79 -4.67 -10.63
C GLU A 211 17.27 -4.09 -11.96
N MET A 212 17.39 -2.77 -12.16
CA MET A 212 17.05 -2.11 -13.43
C MET A 212 17.79 -2.76 -14.61
N LEU A 213 19.08 -3.09 -14.44
CA LEU A 213 19.85 -3.81 -15.45
C LEU A 213 19.29 -5.23 -15.68
N ASN A 214 19.01 -5.98 -14.62
CA ASN A 214 18.53 -7.36 -14.67
C ASN A 214 17.15 -7.49 -15.35
N VAL A 215 16.24 -6.54 -15.11
CA VAL A 215 14.91 -6.54 -15.73
C VAL A 215 14.91 -5.97 -17.16
N GLY A 216 16.08 -5.56 -17.64
CA GLY A 216 16.32 -5.12 -19.01
C GLY A 216 15.93 -3.67 -19.29
N ASP A 217 15.92 -2.79 -18.27
CA ASP A 217 15.59 -1.38 -18.46
C ASP A 217 16.55 -0.69 -19.41
N VAL A 218 17.85 -1.00 -19.32
CA VAL A 218 18.86 -0.43 -20.23
C VAL A 218 18.52 -0.72 -21.69
N ALA A 219 18.16 -1.97 -22.00
CA ALA A 219 17.75 -2.38 -23.35
C ALA A 219 16.49 -1.62 -23.80
N LYS A 220 15.48 -1.56 -22.93
CA LYS A 220 14.19 -0.90 -23.24
C LYS A 220 14.34 0.60 -23.42
N LEU A 221 15.17 1.27 -22.61
CA LEU A 221 15.48 2.69 -22.77
C LEU A 221 16.18 2.97 -24.11
N CYS A 222 17.10 2.08 -24.52
CA CYS A 222 17.72 2.17 -25.85
C CYS A 222 16.68 1.99 -26.96
N MET A 223 15.77 1.02 -26.82
CA MET A 223 14.67 0.81 -27.76
C MET A 223 13.71 2.00 -27.83
N VAL A 224 13.36 2.65 -26.71
CA VAL A 224 12.53 3.87 -26.70
C VAL A 224 13.20 5.00 -27.49
N ILE A 225 14.53 5.09 -27.43
CA ILE A 225 15.28 6.09 -28.22
C ILE A 225 15.22 5.80 -29.73
N GLN A 226 15.21 4.52 -30.10
CA GLN A 226 15.19 4.06 -31.49
C GLN A 226 13.78 3.98 -32.09
N ALA A 227 12.76 3.77 -31.26
CA ALA A 227 11.36 3.64 -31.67
C ALA A 227 10.75 4.99 -32.05
N ASP A 228 9.58 4.96 -32.72
CA ASP A 228 8.76 6.14 -32.98
C ASP A 228 7.98 6.60 -31.73
N SER A 229 8.72 6.88 -30.65
CA SER A 229 8.20 7.38 -29.37
C SER A 229 8.29 8.91 -29.29
N GLU A 230 7.50 9.51 -28.38
CA GLU A 230 7.48 10.94 -28.11
C GLU A 230 8.86 11.50 -27.73
N ASP A 231 9.16 12.73 -28.16
CA ASP A 231 10.46 13.39 -27.93
C ASP A 231 10.79 13.54 -26.44
N ASN A 232 9.77 13.75 -25.60
CA ASN A 232 9.95 13.85 -24.14
C ASN A 232 10.47 12.54 -23.54
N SER A 233 9.90 11.40 -23.94
CA SER A 233 10.32 10.08 -23.47
C SER A 233 11.72 9.74 -23.98
N LYS A 234 12.04 10.06 -25.25
CA LYS A 234 13.40 9.92 -25.80
C LYS A 234 14.42 10.74 -25.04
N LYS A 235 14.07 11.99 -24.69
CA LYS A 235 14.94 12.89 -23.92
C LYS A 235 15.22 12.31 -22.53
N LYS A 236 14.18 11.93 -21.79
CA LYS A 236 14.29 11.30 -20.46
C LYS A 236 15.14 10.02 -20.51
N ALA A 237 14.90 9.14 -21.48
CA ALA A 237 15.68 7.91 -21.64
C ALA A 237 17.18 8.19 -21.85
N ARG A 238 17.51 9.19 -22.68
CA ARG A 238 18.92 9.62 -22.88
C ARG A 238 19.55 10.18 -21.60
N GLU A 239 18.79 10.91 -20.80
CA GLU A 239 19.27 11.47 -19.54
C GLU A 239 19.58 10.36 -18.52
N ILE A 240 18.69 9.37 -18.37
CA ILE A 240 18.90 8.23 -17.46
C ILE A 240 20.15 7.42 -17.86
N LEU A 241 20.27 7.06 -19.14
CA LEU A 241 21.42 6.30 -19.64
C LEU A 241 22.75 7.04 -19.43
N LYS A 242 22.75 8.37 -19.55
CA LYS A 242 23.94 9.19 -19.25
C LYS A 242 24.23 9.26 -17.76
N LEU A 243 23.20 9.41 -16.93
CA LEU A 243 23.34 9.56 -15.48
C LEU A 243 24.02 8.34 -14.84
N HIS A 244 23.68 7.14 -15.31
CA HIS A 244 24.16 5.86 -14.74
C HIS A 244 25.09 5.07 -15.66
N ASN A 245 25.78 5.75 -16.60
CA ASN A 245 26.65 5.12 -17.57
C ASN A 245 27.74 4.24 -16.93
N ASN A 246 28.29 4.65 -15.79
CA ASN A 246 29.34 3.89 -15.11
C ASN A 246 28.80 2.54 -14.59
N ALA A 247 27.63 2.55 -13.96
CA ALA A 247 27.00 1.37 -13.39
C ALA A 247 26.55 0.36 -14.46
N TRP A 248 26.19 0.84 -15.65
CA TRP A 248 25.71 0.00 -16.75
C TRP A 248 26.73 -0.20 -17.89
N SER A 249 27.98 0.21 -17.69
CA SER A 249 29.04 0.16 -18.71
C SER A 249 29.29 -1.24 -19.30
N ASN A 250 29.01 -2.30 -18.53
CA ASN A 250 29.13 -3.69 -18.96
C ASN A 250 27.88 -4.23 -19.69
N SER A 251 26.83 -3.41 -19.86
CA SER A 251 25.61 -3.83 -20.56
C SER A 251 25.86 -3.94 -22.07
N PRO A 252 25.63 -5.11 -22.70
CA PRO A 252 25.76 -5.27 -24.15
C PRO A 252 24.91 -4.26 -24.94
N CYS A 253 23.74 -3.91 -24.39
CA CYS A 253 22.81 -2.98 -25.02
C CYS A 253 23.33 -1.54 -25.09
N ILE A 254 24.19 -1.12 -24.14
CA ILE A 254 24.83 0.20 -24.19
C ILE A 254 25.91 0.22 -25.27
N ALA A 255 26.65 -0.86 -25.47
CA ALA A 255 27.57 -0.99 -26.59
C ALA A 255 26.81 -0.84 -27.91
N ASP A 256 25.74 -1.61 -28.12
CA ASP A 256 24.92 -1.53 -29.34
C ASP A 256 24.27 -0.14 -29.53
N TYR A 257 23.81 0.51 -28.47
CA TYR A 257 23.29 1.88 -28.53
C TYR A 257 24.36 2.92 -28.90
N LEU A 258 25.56 2.82 -28.33
CA LEU A 258 26.68 3.70 -28.71
C LEU A 258 27.12 3.42 -30.15
N PHE A 259 27.22 2.16 -30.56
CA PHE A 259 27.54 1.78 -31.93
C PHE A 259 26.52 2.32 -32.93
N THR A 260 25.22 2.15 -32.69
CA THR A 260 24.17 2.68 -33.59
C THR A 260 24.14 4.21 -33.66
N LYS A 261 24.57 4.91 -32.60
CA LYS A 261 24.62 6.37 -32.56
C LYS A 261 25.90 6.98 -33.16
N PHE A 262 27.02 6.27 -33.14
CA PHE A 262 28.32 6.77 -33.60
C PHE A 262 28.86 6.08 -34.87
N ALA A 263 28.32 4.95 -35.31
CA ALA A 263 28.68 4.29 -36.57
C ALA A 263 27.86 4.79 -37.78
N GLY A 264 26.97 5.77 -37.58
CA GLY A 264 26.14 6.38 -38.61
C GLY A 264 26.60 7.76 -39.08
N ASN A 265 27.91 7.99 -39.18
CA ASN A 265 28.51 9.16 -39.84
C ASN A 265 29.44 8.71 -40.97
#